data_AF-X1QCT9-F1
#
_entry.id   AF-X1QCT9-F1
#
_cell.length_a   1.000
_cell.length_b   1.000
_cell.length_c   1.000
_cell.angle_alpha   90.00
_cell.angle_beta   90.00
_cell.angle_gamma   90.00
#
_symmetry.space_group_name_H-M   'P 1'
#
loop_
_entity.id
_entity.type
_entity.pdbx_description
1 polymer ?
#
loop_
_entity_poly.entity_id
_entity_poly.type
_entity_poly.pdbx_seq_one_letter_code
_entity_poly.pdbx_strand_id
1 'polypeptide(L)'
;SNYLVTLVKAALDLWQDFGVPPGEATKSLLPLLKGTLNNMENIGLPGCLTGPIARGDLSTISKHINALEAKNSSLLTMYKDLGFQTIPVALAKGTIDKDRA
;
A
#
# COMPACT_ATOMS: atom_id res chain seq x y z
N SER A 1 -7.19 16.81 -3.20
CA SER A 1 -6.71 15.44 -3.02
C SER A 1 -6.01 15.38 -1.68
N ASN A 2 -6.65 14.77 -0.67
CA ASN A 2 -6.15 14.84 0.70
C ASN A 2 -5.43 13.54 1.07
N TYR A 3 -6.11 12.40 0.89
CA TYR A 3 -5.62 11.12 1.40
C TYR A 3 -4.41 10.56 0.65
N LEU A 4 -4.28 10.82 -0.66
CA LEU A 4 -3.07 10.44 -1.39
C LEU A 4 -1.83 11.18 -0.86
N VAL A 5 -1.97 12.48 -0.57
CA VAL A 5 -0.88 13.28 -0.01
C VAL A 5 -0.51 12.77 1.39
N THR A 6 -1.52 12.46 2.22
CA THR A 6 -1.31 11.85 3.54
C THR A 6 -0.58 10.49 3.45
N LEU A 7 -0.99 9.62 2.52
CA LEU A 7 -0.36 8.31 2.33
C LEU A 7 1.10 8.44 1.88
N VAL A 8 1.38 9.35 0.94
CA VAL A 8 2.74 9.63 0.49
C VAL A 8 3.59 10.18 1.63
N LYS A 9 3.05 11.09 2.45
CA LYS A 9 3.75 11.61 3.63
C LYS A 9 4.07 10.49 4.63
N ALA A 10 3.11 9.63 4.95
CA ALA A 10 3.32 8.51 5.86
C ALA A 10 4.42 7.55 5.35
N ALA A 11 4.45 7.28 4.04
CA ALA A 11 5.51 6.48 3.43
C ALA A 11 6.88 7.16 3.52
N LEU A 12 6.96 8.48 3.28
CA LEU A 12 8.21 9.24 3.39
C LEU A 12 8.73 9.31 4.83
N ASP A 13 7.84 9.38 5.82
CA ASP A 13 8.23 9.38 7.24
C ASP A 13 8.83 8.04 7.64
N LEU A 14 8.25 6.93 7.18
CA LEU A 14 8.80 5.60 7.43
C LEU A 14 10.22 5.46 6.84
N TRP A 15 10.53 6.13 5.75
CA TRP A 15 11.89 6.11 5.17
C TRP A 15 12.93 6.81 6.04
N GLN A 16 12.51 7.77 6.87
CA GLN A 16 13.42 8.42 7.81
C GLN A 16 13.87 7.46 8.91
N ASP A 17 13.03 6.49 9.29
CA ASP A 17 13.41 5.42 10.23
C ASP A 17 14.50 4.50 9.67
N PHE A 18 14.69 4.49 8.34
CA PHE A 18 15.77 3.77 7.66
C PHE A 18 17.02 4.65 7.44
N GLY A 19 17.01 5.90 7.92
CA GLY A 19 18.09 6.86 7.72
C GLY A 19 18.18 7.42 6.30
N VAL A 20 17.14 7.27 5.48
CA VAL A 20 17.14 7.78 4.10
C VAL A 20 16.67 9.24 4.07
N PRO A 21 17.41 10.16 3.44
CA PRO A 21 17.01 11.56 3.34
C PRO A 21 15.68 11.74 2.59
N PRO A 22 14.83 12.72 2.97
CA PRO A 22 13.52 12.93 2.36
C PRO A 22 13.55 13.11 0.83
N GLY A 23 14.59 13.76 0.31
CA GLY A 23 14.76 13.97 -1.14
C GLY A 23 14.98 12.67 -1.91
N GLU A 24 15.75 11.73 -1.34
CA GLU A 24 15.98 10.41 -1.94
C GLU A 24 14.75 9.52 -1.82
N ALA A 25 14.08 9.55 -0.67
CA ALA A 25 12.82 8.84 -0.47
C ALA A 25 11.75 9.29 -1.47
N THR A 26 11.65 10.60 -1.70
CA THR A 26 10.72 11.16 -2.69
C THR A 26 11.05 10.70 -4.11
N LYS A 27 12.34 10.73 -4.50
CA LYS A 27 12.78 10.26 -5.82
C LYS A 27 12.45 8.78 -6.05
N SER A 28 12.55 7.95 -5.02
CA SER A 28 12.24 6.53 -5.07
C SER A 28 10.73 6.22 -5.10
N LEU A 29 9.90 6.99 -4.36
CA LEU A 29 8.46 6.76 -4.30
C LEU A 29 7.71 7.31 -5.53
N LEU A 30 8.16 8.41 -6.13
CA LEU A 30 7.47 9.04 -7.26
C LEU A 30 7.23 8.11 -8.46
N PRO A 31 8.21 7.28 -8.90
CA PRO A 31 7.98 6.29 -9.94
C PRO A 31 6.85 5.29 -9.62
N LEU A 32 6.74 4.84 -8.37
CA LEU A 32 5.67 3.91 -7.95
C LEU A 32 4.29 4.57 -8.03
N LEU A 33 4.19 5.84 -7.63
CA LEU A 33 2.96 6.62 -7.74
C LEU A 33 2.56 6.82 -9.20
N LYS A 34 3.52 7.18 -10.07
CA LYS A 34 3.28 7.32 -11.50
C LYS A 34 2.84 6.00 -12.14
N GLY A 35 3.49 4.89 -11.79
CA GLY A 35 3.08 3.55 -12.26
C GLY A 35 1.66 3.20 -11.83
N THR A 36 1.27 3.56 -10.60
CA THR A 36 -0.10 3.35 -10.09
C THR A 36 -1.12 4.16 -10.88
N LEU A 37 -0.86 5.45 -11.13
CA LEU A 37 -1.72 6.32 -11.94
C LEU A 37 -1.83 5.82 -13.38
N ASN A 38 -0.70 5.43 -13.98
CA ASN A 38 -0.67 4.87 -15.33
C ASN A 38 -1.50 3.58 -15.44
N ASN A 39 -1.43 2.70 -14.43
CA ASN A 39 -2.27 1.49 -14.41
C ASN A 39 -3.75 1.85 -14.25
N MET A 40 -4.09 2.85 -13.43
CA MET A 40 -5.48 3.31 -13.30
C MET A 40 -6.02 3.85 -14.63
N GLU A 41 -5.21 4.63 -15.37
CA GLU A 41 -5.60 5.22 -16.65
C GLU A 41 -5.78 4.16 -17.75
N ASN A 42 -4.85 3.21 -17.86
CA ASN A 42 -4.82 2.26 -18.98
C ASN A 42 -5.58 0.94 -18.72
N ILE A 43 -5.70 0.52 -17.45
CA ILE A 43 -6.35 -0.77 -17.08
C ILE A 43 -7.69 -0.52 -16.38
N GLY A 44 -7.82 0.56 -15.60
CA GLY A 44 -9.03 0.86 -14.84
C GLY A 44 -9.22 -0.01 -13.58
N LEU A 45 -10.17 0.41 -12.73
CA LEU A 45 -10.57 -0.36 -11.54
C LEU A 45 -11.53 -1.50 -11.93
N PRO A 46 -11.49 -2.65 -11.22
CA PRO A 46 -10.52 -3.03 -10.17
C PRO A 46 -9.20 -3.61 -10.73
N GLY A 47 -9.09 -3.78 -12.06
CA GLY A 47 -7.99 -4.48 -12.72
C GLY A 47 -6.59 -3.91 -12.43
N CYS A 48 -6.49 -2.60 -12.22
CA CYS A 48 -5.25 -1.91 -11.92
C CYS A 48 -4.68 -2.19 -10.53
N LEU A 49 -5.44 -2.79 -9.61
CA LEU A 49 -4.96 -3.12 -8.26
C LEU A 49 -3.82 -4.13 -8.33
N THR A 50 -2.73 -3.87 -7.61
CA THR A 50 -1.57 -4.78 -7.51
C THR A 50 -1.14 -4.93 -6.05
N GLY A 51 -0.01 -5.61 -5.83
CA GLY A 51 0.54 -5.80 -4.49
C GLY A 51 0.03 -7.04 -3.77
N PRO A 52 0.37 -7.20 -2.47
CA PRO A 52 0.16 -8.44 -1.75
C PRO A 52 -1.31 -8.75 -1.50
N ILE A 53 -2.14 -7.74 -1.21
CA ILE A 53 -3.59 -7.92 -1.02
C ILE A 53 -4.24 -8.43 -2.31
N ALA A 54 -3.86 -7.87 -3.46
CA ALA A 54 -4.38 -8.30 -4.76
C ALA A 54 -4.12 -9.78 -5.05
N ARG A 55 -3.08 -10.39 -4.46
CA ARG A 55 -2.72 -11.81 -4.70
C ARG A 55 -2.98 -12.71 -3.49
N GLY A 56 -3.54 -12.18 -2.40
CA GLY A 56 -3.73 -12.93 -1.15
C GLY A 56 -2.41 -13.36 -0.51
N ASP A 57 -1.35 -12.57 -0.65
CA ASP A 57 -0.04 -12.87 -0.06
C ASP A 57 -0.01 -12.53 1.44
N LEU A 58 -0.59 -13.42 2.23
CA LEU A 58 -0.68 -13.30 3.69
C LEU A 58 0.69 -13.28 4.37
N SER A 59 1.71 -13.93 3.77
CA SER A 59 3.07 -13.95 4.31
C SER A 59 3.70 -12.55 4.27
N THR A 60 3.58 -11.85 3.14
CA THR A 60 4.06 -10.47 3.01
C THR A 60 3.28 -9.52 3.92
N ILE A 61 1.95 -9.65 3.98
CA ILE A 61 1.09 -8.82 4.85
C ILE A 61 1.46 -9.00 6.33
N SER A 62 1.66 -10.24 6.77
CA SER A 62 2.06 -10.54 8.15
C SER A 62 3.41 -9.92 8.51
N LYS A 63 4.38 -9.96 7.59
CA LYS A 63 5.69 -9.31 7.78
C LYS A 63 5.55 -7.79 7.90
N HIS A 64 4.71 -7.16 7.09
CA HIS A 64 4.45 -5.72 7.20
C HIS A 64 3.80 -5.36 8.54
N ILE A 65 2.78 -6.12 8.97
CA ILE A 65 2.11 -5.91 10.26
C ILE A 65 3.12 -5.98 11.41
N ASN A 66 3.94 -7.04 11.45
CA ASN A 66 4.95 -7.22 12.51
C ASN A 66 5.99 -6.10 12.50
N ALA A 67 6.43 -5.65 11.32
CA ALA A 67 7.38 -4.55 11.20
C ALA A 67 6.79 -3.22 11.69
N LEU A 68 5.52 -2.95 11.39
CA LEU A 68 4.83 -1.72 11.80
C LEU A 68 4.45 -1.74 13.28
N GLU A 69 4.06 -2.88 13.83
CA GLU A 69 3.75 -3.05 15.25
C GLU A 69 4.93 -2.67 16.14
N ALA A 70 6.15 -3.04 15.74
CA ALA A 70 7.37 -2.71 16.45
C ALA A 70 7.78 -1.22 16.35
N LYS A 71 7.17 -0.44 15.45
CA LYS A 71 7.66 0.90 15.08
C LYS A 71 6.65 2.01 15.32
N ASN A 72 5.41 1.86 14.85
CA ASN A 72 4.43 2.94 14.84
C ASN A 72 3.00 2.38 14.83
N SER A 73 2.35 2.41 16.00
CA SER A 73 0.98 1.90 16.18
C SER A 73 -0.07 2.65 15.37
N SER A 74 0.10 3.97 15.19
CA SER A 74 -0.80 4.79 14.36
C SER A 74 -0.70 4.40 12.87
N LEU A 75 0.53 4.20 12.38
CA LEU A 75 0.77 3.74 11.01
C LEU A 75 0.27 2.31 10.80
N LEU A 76 0.39 1.44 11.80
CA LEU A 76 -0.19 0.09 11.76
C LEU A 76 -1.71 0.14 11.61
N THR A 77 -2.40 0.99 12.38
CA THR A 77 -3.85 1.17 12.26
C THR A 77 -4.22 1.64 10.85
N MET A 78 -3.53 2.67 10.33
CA MET A 78 -3.75 3.14 8.96
C MET A 78 -3.52 2.04 7.92
N TYR A 79 -2.46 1.24 8.06
CA TYR A 79 -2.17 0.13 7.16
C TYR A 79 -3.30 -0.93 7.16
N LYS A 80 -3.78 -1.30 8.35
CA LYS A 80 -4.88 -2.26 8.51
C LYS A 80 -6.17 -1.72 7.91
N ASP A 81 -6.53 -0.48 8.21
CA ASP A 81 -7.76 0.15 7.70
C ASP A 81 -7.76 0.22 6.17
N LEU A 82 -6.66 0.70 5.58
CA LEU A 82 -6.52 0.72 4.11
C LEU A 82 -6.52 -0.68 3.52
N GLY A 83 -5.91 -1.64 4.20
CA GLY A 83 -5.92 -3.05 3.82
C GLY A 83 -7.34 -3.60 3.75
N PHE A 84 -8.13 -3.40 4.81
CA PHE A 84 -9.53 -3.82 4.86
C PHE A 84 -10.37 -3.17 3.77
N GLN A 85 -10.19 -1.87 3.50
CA GLN A 85 -10.88 -1.19 2.40
C GLN A 85 -10.43 -1.65 1.01
N THR A 86 -9.26 -2.30 0.90
CA THR A 86 -8.73 -2.82 -0.38
C THR A 86 -9.26 -4.24 -0.69
N ILE A 87 -9.65 -5.02 0.32
CA ILE A 87 -10.16 -6.40 0.14
C ILE A 87 -11.35 -6.46 -0.84
N PRO A 88 -12.38 -5.61 -0.75
CA PRO A 88 -13.48 -5.62 -1.73
C PRO A 88 -13.02 -5.37 -3.17
N VAL A 89 -11.99 -4.54 -3.36
CA VAL A 89 -11.42 -4.28 -4.69
C VAL A 89 -10.68 -5.52 -5.22
N ALA A 90 -9.95 -6.22 -4.36
CA ALA A 90 -9.26 -7.46 -4.72
C ALA A 90 -10.24 -8.60 -5.04
N LEU A 91 -11.33 -8.72 -4.28
CA LEU A 91 -12.43 -9.65 -4.57
C LEU A 91 -13.11 -9.31 -5.90
N ALA A 92 -13.40 -8.03 -6.16
CA ALA A 92 -13.99 -7.58 -7.42
C ALA A 92 -13.04 -7.79 -8.61
N LYS A 93 -11.73 -7.73 -8.40
CA LYS A 93 -10.72 -8.09 -9.41
C LYS A 93 -10.73 -9.58 -9.75
N GLY A 94 -11.21 -10.43 -8.83
CA GLY A 94 -11.27 -11.88 -9.01
C GLY A 94 -9.93 -12.59 -8.83
N THR A 95 -8.93 -11.92 -8.27
CA THR A 95 -7.59 -12.51 -8.03
C THR A 95 -7.46 -13.21 -6.68
N ILE A 96 -8.45 -13.04 -5.80
CA ILE A 96 -8.60 -13.78 -4.53
C ILE A 96 -10.07 -14.18 -4.34
N ASP A 97 -10.31 -15.20 -3.52
CA ASP A 97 -11.64 -15.64 -3.08
C ASP A 97 -11.91 -15.20 -1.63
N LYS A 98 -13.08 -15.59 -1.09
CA LYS A 98 -13.49 -15.24 0.28
C LYS A 98 -12.63 -15.90 1.36
N ASP A 99 -11.99 -17.03 1.07
CA ASP A 99 -11.16 -17.75 2.04
C ASP A 99 -9.79 -17.08 2.20
N ARG A 100 -9.35 -16.36 1.15
CA ARG A 100 -8.11 -15.57 1.14
C ARG A 100 -8.31 -14.07 1.35
N ALA A 101 -9.54 -13.64 1.60
CA ALA A 101 -9.92 -12.25 1.82
C ALA A 101 -9.47 -11.72 3.19
#